data_AF-A0A257TI39-F1
#
_entry.id   AF-A0A257TI39-F1
#
_cell.length_a   1.000
_cell.length_b   1.000
_cell.length_c   1.000
_cell.angle_alpha   90.00
_cell.angle_beta   90.00
_cell.angle_gamma   90.00
#
_symmetry.space_group_name_H-M   'P 1'
#
loop_
_entity.id
_entity.type
_entity.pdbx_description
1 polymer ?
#
loop_
_entity_poly.entity_id
_entity_poly.type
_entity_poly.pdbx_seq_one_letter_code
_entity_poly.pdbx_strand_id
1 'polypeptide(L)'
;MDQFLKGYDLNLTTWVYLSSLLTIAIYFKFNRLWSMRNLDMLALVAMAPGLLLIDIGGKDHRDDLLNRGYIWLFVLSAWFLLRLLADSRMVRRPLLEPNLTPGGLTFIGVALLVFLFANVVTKSPSKSDLEGPRMLDAMLHRERAPDGDQALTRHGPGFPFLFLIPSITTKSISKVTPAVPEERGPYMVQAATARTMAILSHIAVVLGMLMIGVWHFDNIRTGIAAATLYLLLPYTARWTGYVDHVVPAALLVWAVAAYRRPMLSGMLLGLATGAIYFPFFLLPLWLGFYWQRGLLRFSIGYVSMLVALVAWLAFASSNLDHFLAQLKMMFGWTSLSSPGVEGFWLFHVSSLPWRWPVLAAYAMMCAWFALWPSPKNLGSLLSCSAAVMLGTQF
;
A
#
# COMPACT_ATOMS: atom_id res chain seq x y z
N MET A 1 -18.81 -18.50 -11.54
CA MET A 1 -17.48 -18.37 -12.19
C MET A 1 -16.74 -19.69 -12.29
N ASP A 2 -17.04 -20.67 -11.42
CA ASP A 2 -16.47 -22.03 -11.45
C ASP A 2 -16.69 -22.80 -12.77
N GLN A 3 -17.65 -22.38 -13.60
CA GLN A 3 -17.88 -22.97 -14.93
C GLN A 3 -16.93 -22.46 -16.02
N PHE A 4 -16.39 -21.24 -15.89
CA PHE A 4 -15.60 -20.60 -16.95
C PHE A 4 -14.08 -20.65 -16.69
N LEU A 5 -13.65 -20.70 -15.43
CA LEU A 5 -12.24 -20.73 -15.02
C LEU A 5 -11.92 -21.98 -14.18
N LYS A 6 -12.41 -23.14 -14.63
CA LYS A 6 -12.22 -24.41 -13.92
C LYS A 6 -10.72 -24.75 -13.82
N GLY A 7 -10.19 -24.78 -12.60
CA GLY A 7 -8.77 -25.08 -12.32
C GLY A 7 -7.83 -23.86 -12.30
N TYR A 8 -8.34 -22.64 -12.46
CA TYR A 8 -7.52 -21.43 -12.30
C TYR A 8 -7.20 -21.20 -10.82
N ASP A 9 -5.97 -21.50 -10.41
CA ASP A 9 -5.41 -21.04 -9.13
C ASP A 9 -4.04 -20.39 -9.38
N LEU A 10 -3.98 -19.09 -9.12
CA LEU A 10 -2.73 -18.35 -9.16
C LEU A 10 -2.10 -18.36 -7.77
N ASN A 11 -1.21 -19.32 -7.54
CA ASN A 11 -0.41 -19.40 -6.32
C ASN A 11 0.67 -18.31 -6.29
N LEU A 12 0.93 -17.74 -5.10
CA LEU A 12 1.97 -16.75 -4.86
C LEU A 12 3.34 -17.22 -5.36
N THR A 13 3.69 -18.48 -5.12
CA THR A 13 4.95 -19.08 -5.57
C THR A 13 5.11 -18.99 -7.09
N THR A 14 4.11 -19.39 -7.85
CA THR A 14 4.11 -19.32 -9.32
C THR A 14 4.24 -17.88 -9.80
N TRP A 15 3.48 -16.97 -9.18
CA TRP A 15 3.55 -15.55 -9.54
C TRP A 15 4.93 -14.95 -9.24
N VAL A 16 5.51 -15.25 -8.08
CA VAL A 16 6.85 -14.78 -7.70
C VAL A 16 7.89 -15.18 -8.74
N TYR A 17 7.90 -16.43 -9.18
CA TYR A 17 8.87 -16.87 -10.20
C TYR A 17 8.63 -16.20 -11.55
N LEU A 18 7.37 -16.19 -12.03
CA LEU A 18 7.03 -15.60 -13.32
C LEU A 18 7.33 -14.09 -13.34
N SER A 19 6.90 -13.37 -12.31
CA SER A 19 7.11 -11.93 -12.18
C SER A 19 8.58 -11.56 -12.05
N SER A 20 9.38 -12.35 -11.32
CA SER A 20 10.82 -12.12 -11.20
C SER A 20 11.53 -12.27 -12.54
N LEU A 21 11.22 -13.35 -13.28
CA LEU A 21 11.77 -13.59 -14.62
C LEU A 21 11.35 -12.51 -15.61
N LEU A 22 10.07 -12.11 -15.61
CA LEU A 22 9.56 -11.04 -16.47
C LEU A 22 10.18 -9.68 -16.11
N THR A 23 10.33 -9.37 -14.82
CA THR A 23 10.98 -8.13 -14.36
C THR A 23 12.41 -8.05 -14.87
N ILE A 24 13.17 -9.15 -14.78
CA ILE A 24 14.52 -9.21 -15.33
C ILE A 24 14.50 -9.10 -16.86
N ALA A 25 13.71 -9.91 -17.56
CA ALA A 25 13.66 -9.92 -19.01
C ALA A 25 13.27 -8.55 -19.61
N ILE A 26 12.30 -7.86 -19.00
CA ILE A 26 11.74 -6.61 -19.51
C ILE A 26 12.59 -5.40 -19.09
N TYR A 27 13.16 -5.35 -17.88
CA TYR A 27 13.78 -4.13 -17.35
C TYR A 27 15.29 -4.21 -17.14
N PHE A 28 15.88 -5.42 -17.13
CA PHE A 28 17.31 -5.57 -16.91
C PHE A 28 18.12 -5.15 -18.14
N LYS A 29 19.19 -4.39 -17.93
CA LYS A 29 20.12 -3.97 -19.00
C LYS A 29 21.19 -5.05 -19.20
N PHE A 30 20.97 -5.97 -20.14
CA PHE A 30 21.91 -7.05 -20.42
C PHE A 30 23.28 -6.55 -20.93
N ASN A 31 23.29 -5.48 -21.73
CA ASN A 31 24.53 -4.90 -22.25
C ASN A 31 25.36 -4.15 -21.20
N ARG A 32 24.82 -3.90 -20.00
CA ARG A 32 25.52 -3.21 -18.91
C ARG A 32 25.02 -3.72 -17.57
N LEU A 33 25.65 -4.80 -17.09
CA LEU A 33 25.28 -5.49 -15.85
C LEU A 33 25.31 -4.55 -14.63
N TRP A 34 26.40 -3.80 -14.47
CA TRP A 34 26.60 -2.87 -13.35
C TRP A 34 25.98 -1.49 -13.60
N SER A 35 24.66 -1.40 -13.41
CA SER A 35 23.93 -0.14 -13.43
C SER A 35 23.04 0.00 -12.20
N MET A 36 22.85 1.23 -11.71
CA MET A 36 21.95 1.50 -10.58
C MET A 36 20.53 0.95 -10.84
N ARG A 37 20.06 1.05 -12.09
CA ARG A 37 18.81 0.44 -12.54
C ARG A 37 18.77 -1.06 -12.30
N ASN A 38 19.78 -1.80 -12.75
CA ASN A 38 19.82 -3.25 -12.60
C ASN A 38 19.88 -3.64 -11.12
N LEU A 39 20.63 -2.89 -10.33
CA LEU A 39 20.69 -3.09 -8.88
C LEU A 39 19.32 -2.85 -8.23
N ASP A 40 18.59 -1.79 -8.62
CA ASP A 40 17.23 -1.53 -8.15
C ASP A 40 16.28 -2.68 -8.57
N MET A 41 16.37 -3.18 -9.80
CA MET A 41 15.55 -4.30 -10.27
C MET A 41 15.87 -5.61 -9.53
N LEU A 42 17.15 -5.90 -9.28
CA LEU A 42 17.56 -7.07 -8.50
C LEU A 42 17.07 -6.96 -7.06
N ALA A 43 17.12 -5.78 -6.44
CA ALA A 43 16.57 -5.54 -5.11
C ALA A 43 15.05 -5.70 -5.08
N LEU A 44 14.32 -5.29 -6.13
CA LEU A 44 12.87 -5.50 -6.22
C LEU A 44 12.52 -6.98 -6.32
N VAL A 45 13.26 -7.73 -7.16
CA VAL A 45 13.12 -9.19 -7.26
C VAL A 45 13.51 -9.88 -5.95
N ALA A 46 14.51 -9.38 -5.25
CA ALA A 46 14.95 -9.92 -3.97
C ALA A 46 13.88 -9.80 -2.87
N MET A 47 12.86 -8.94 -3.00
CA MET A 47 11.73 -8.94 -2.04
C MET A 47 10.94 -10.25 -2.06
N ALA A 48 10.93 -10.95 -3.18
CA ALA A 48 10.12 -12.14 -3.39
C ALA A 48 10.45 -13.32 -2.45
N PRO A 49 11.73 -13.73 -2.24
CA PRO A 49 12.06 -14.77 -1.26
C PRO A 49 11.64 -14.40 0.17
N GLY A 50 11.79 -13.15 0.60
CA GLY A 50 11.31 -12.71 1.92
C GLY A 50 9.79 -12.89 2.09
N LEU A 51 9.03 -12.51 1.07
CA LEU A 51 7.57 -12.71 1.05
C LEU A 51 7.19 -14.19 1.08
N LEU A 52 7.91 -15.05 0.34
CA LEU A 52 7.68 -16.50 0.34
C LEU A 52 8.02 -17.14 1.68
N LEU A 53 9.13 -16.74 2.32
CA LEU A 53 9.51 -17.24 3.65
C LEU A 53 8.43 -16.93 4.69
N ILE A 54 7.87 -15.72 4.66
CA ILE A 54 6.75 -15.34 5.55
C ILE A 54 5.50 -16.17 5.23
N ASP A 55 5.22 -16.41 3.94
CA ASP A 55 4.03 -17.19 3.54
C ASP A 55 4.12 -18.66 3.97
N ILE A 56 5.28 -19.29 3.73
CA ILE A 56 5.54 -20.68 4.11
C ILE A 56 5.63 -20.80 5.63
N GLY A 57 6.37 -19.91 6.29
CA GLY A 57 6.51 -19.90 7.74
C GLY A 57 5.17 -19.74 8.46
N GLY A 58 4.28 -18.91 7.93
CA GLY A 58 2.94 -18.73 8.48
C GLY A 58 2.03 -19.96 8.28
N LYS A 59 2.14 -20.65 7.13
CA LYS A 59 1.38 -21.88 6.86
C LYS A 59 1.84 -23.05 7.72
N ASP A 60 3.15 -23.26 7.78
CA ASP A 60 3.77 -24.37 8.50
C ASP A 60 3.95 -24.09 10.00
N HIS A 61 3.51 -22.93 10.49
CA HIS A 61 3.71 -22.45 11.87
C HIS A 61 5.19 -22.56 12.31
N ARG A 62 6.11 -22.19 11.41
CA ARG A 62 7.55 -22.21 11.63
C ARG A 62 8.08 -20.81 11.88
N ASP A 63 8.19 -20.46 13.15
CA ASP A 63 8.68 -19.15 13.63
C ASP A 63 10.06 -18.79 13.11
N ASP A 64 10.96 -19.77 12.97
CA ASP A 64 12.29 -19.54 12.41
C ASP A 64 12.26 -19.08 10.94
N LEU A 65 11.34 -19.62 10.12
CA LEU A 65 11.17 -19.15 8.74
C LEU A 65 10.52 -17.75 8.69
N LEU A 66 9.54 -17.51 9.56
CA LEU A 66 8.89 -16.21 9.69
C LEU A 66 9.93 -15.13 10.03
N ASN A 67 10.74 -15.38 11.05
CA ASN A 67 11.80 -14.48 11.49
C ASN A 67 12.80 -14.19 10.35
N ARG A 68 13.30 -15.24 9.67
CA ARG A 68 14.20 -15.07 8.52
C ARG A 68 13.58 -14.25 7.40
N GLY A 69 12.29 -14.46 7.11
CA GLY A 69 11.53 -13.68 6.14
C GLY A 69 11.41 -12.19 6.51
N TYR A 70 11.11 -11.89 7.78
CA TYR A 70 11.03 -10.50 8.24
C TYR A 70 12.39 -9.81 8.26
N ILE A 71 13.46 -10.46 8.74
CA ILE A 71 14.83 -9.93 8.69
C ILE A 71 15.21 -9.60 7.24
N TRP A 72 14.89 -10.50 6.30
CA TRP A 72 15.19 -10.31 4.89
C TRP A 72 14.49 -9.07 4.30
N LEU A 73 13.19 -8.92 4.54
CA LEU A 73 12.43 -7.75 4.07
C LEU A 73 12.88 -6.46 4.76
N PHE A 74 13.25 -6.52 6.04
CA PHE A 74 13.76 -5.37 6.80
C PHE A 74 15.08 -4.87 6.19
N VAL A 75 16.04 -5.77 5.94
CA VAL A 75 17.33 -5.43 5.31
C VAL A 75 17.14 -4.85 3.91
N LEU A 76 16.28 -5.45 3.08
CA LEU A 76 16.00 -4.91 1.74
C LEU A 76 15.28 -3.56 1.78
N SER A 77 14.40 -3.35 2.74
CA SER A 77 13.72 -2.06 2.91
C SER A 77 14.69 -0.98 3.39
N ALA A 78 15.62 -1.31 4.29
CA ALA A 78 16.71 -0.42 4.66
C ALA A 78 17.60 -0.07 3.45
N TRP A 79 17.91 -1.06 2.59
CA TRP A 79 18.63 -0.82 1.34
C TRP A 79 17.89 0.17 0.43
N PHE A 80 16.60 -0.07 0.16
CA PHE A 80 15.79 0.83 -0.67
C PHE A 80 15.65 2.21 -0.04
N LEU A 81 15.54 2.31 1.28
CA LEU A 81 15.46 3.60 1.98
C LEU A 81 16.73 4.40 1.74
N LEU A 82 17.92 3.80 1.98
CA LEU A 82 19.21 4.44 1.73
C LEU A 82 19.37 4.85 0.26
N ARG A 83 18.97 3.97 -0.67
CA ARG A 83 18.96 4.27 -2.11
C ARG A 83 18.06 5.47 -2.40
N LEU A 84 16.82 5.49 -1.94
CA LEU A 84 15.86 6.57 -2.18
C LEU A 84 16.34 7.91 -1.59
N LEU A 85 17.00 7.87 -0.43
CA LEU A 85 17.67 9.05 0.14
C LEU A 85 18.83 9.54 -0.74
N ALA A 86 19.62 8.62 -1.30
CA ALA A 86 20.72 8.94 -2.21
C ALA A 86 20.25 9.48 -3.57
N ASP A 87 19.01 9.18 -4.00
CA ASP A 87 18.43 9.62 -5.29
C ASP A 87 18.44 11.14 -5.46
N SER A 88 18.22 11.88 -4.37
CA SER A 88 18.28 13.35 -4.35
C SER A 88 19.66 13.92 -4.71
N ARG A 89 20.74 13.15 -4.51
CA ARG A 89 22.13 13.52 -4.86
C ARG A 89 22.50 13.13 -6.29
N MET A 90 21.68 12.32 -6.97
CA MET A 90 21.96 11.87 -8.33
C MET A 90 21.65 12.97 -9.34
N VAL A 91 22.68 13.42 -10.05
CA VAL A 91 22.58 14.44 -11.11
C VAL A 91 21.85 13.91 -12.34
N ARG A 92 22.05 12.63 -12.69
CA ARG A 92 21.46 11.99 -13.87
C ARG A 92 20.47 10.91 -13.46
N ARG A 93 19.26 11.01 -14.00
CA ARG A 93 18.15 10.06 -13.83
C ARG A 93 17.82 9.48 -15.21
N PRO A 94 18.53 8.43 -15.66
CA PRO A 94 18.22 7.83 -16.95
C PRO A 94 16.79 7.29 -16.95
N LEU A 95 16.06 7.49 -18.05
CA LEU A 95 14.70 7.00 -18.20
C LEU A 95 14.67 5.47 -18.12
N LEU A 96 13.56 4.93 -17.59
CA LEU A 96 13.30 3.50 -17.60
C LEU A 96 12.98 3.06 -19.02
N GLU A 97 13.99 2.59 -19.76
CA GLU A 97 13.83 2.00 -21.08
C GLU A 97 13.66 0.48 -20.96
N PRO A 98 12.43 -0.05 -21.09
CA PRO A 98 12.19 -1.49 -21.11
C PRO A 98 12.68 -2.10 -22.42
N ASN A 99 13.10 -3.37 -22.36
CA ASN A 99 13.56 -4.17 -23.49
C ASN A 99 12.43 -4.56 -24.46
N LEU A 100 11.17 -4.29 -24.08
CA LEU A 100 10.00 -4.57 -24.90
C LEU A 100 9.49 -3.31 -25.60
N THR A 101 8.86 -3.51 -26.76
CA THR A 101 8.15 -2.45 -27.49
C THR A 101 6.95 -1.93 -26.67
N PRO A 102 6.50 -0.68 -26.87
CA PRO A 102 5.31 -0.16 -26.18
C PRO A 102 4.06 -1.05 -26.34
N GLY A 103 3.85 -1.60 -27.55
CA GLY A 103 2.74 -2.52 -27.82
C GLY A 103 2.84 -3.81 -27.01
N GLY A 104 4.01 -4.46 -27.00
CA GLY A 104 4.22 -5.67 -26.19
C GLY A 104 4.08 -5.40 -24.69
N LEU A 105 4.57 -4.25 -24.21
CA LEU A 105 4.49 -3.87 -22.81
C LEU A 105 3.06 -3.56 -22.37
N THR A 106 2.27 -2.95 -23.25
CA THR A 106 0.84 -2.71 -23.04
C THR A 106 0.08 -4.02 -22.99
N PHE A 107 0.35 -4.94 -23.93
CA PHE A 107 -0.25 -6.27 -23.94
C PHE A 107 0.04 -7.04 -22.65
N ILE A 108 1.31 -7.08 -22.21
CA ILE A 108 1.67 -7.71 -20.93
C ILE A 108 0.97 -7.02 -19.77
N GLY A 109 0.93 -5.68 -19.72
CA GLY A 109 0.23 -4.94 -18.67
C GLY A 109 -1.25 -5.30 -18.57
N VAL A 110 -1.96 -5.37 -19.71
CA VAL A 110 -3.37 -5.78 -19.76
C VAL A 110 -3.54 -7.24 -19.34
N ALA A 111 -2.67 -8.14 -19.80
CA ALA A 111 -2.72 -9.55 -19.40
C ALA A 111 -2.52 -9.73 -17.88
N LEU A 112 -1.57 -8.99 -17.28
CA LEU A 112 -1.35 -9.00 -15.83
C LEU A 112 -2.56 -8.49 -15.06
N LEU A 113 -3.23 -7.43 -15.51
CA LEU A 113 -4.48 -6.95 -14.91
C LEU A 113 -5.56 -8.03 -14.94
N VAL A 114 -5.75 -8.68 -16.09
CA VAL A 114 -6.72 -9.77 -16.24
C VAL A 114 -6.41 -10.91 -15.27
N PHE A 115 -5.15 -11.35 -15.16
CA PHE A 115 -4.79 -12.42 -14.22
C PHE A 115 -4.97 -12.01 -12.75
N LEU A 116 -4.51 -10.82 -12.36
CA LEU A 116 -4.66 -10.33 -10.99
C LEU A 116 -6.13 -10.16 -10.61
N PHE A 117 -6.96 -9.63 -11.50
CA PHE A 117 -8.38 -9.45 -11.25
C PHE A 117 -9.15 -10.76 -11.30
N ALA A 118 -8.80 -11.70 -12.19
CA ALA A 118 -9.34 -13.05 -12.15
C ALA A 118 -9.11 -13.68 -10.76
N ASN A 119 -7.91 -13.53 -10.19
CA ASN A 119 -7.57 -14.03 -8.87
C ASN A 119 -8.40 -13.38 -7.74
N VAL A 120 -8.67 -12.06 -7.82
CA VAL A 120 -9.54 -11.35 -6.85
C VAL A 120 -10.98 -11.82 -6.92
N VAL A 121 -11.48 -12.11 -8.14
CA VAL A 121 -12.88 -12.49 -8.32
C VAL A 121 -13.12 -13.99 -8.04
N THR A 122 -12.13 -14.86 -8.31
CA THR A 122 -12.26 -16.30 -8.05
C THR A 122 -12.04 -16.69 -6.59
N LYS A 123 -11.26 -15.93 -5.81
CA LYS A 123 -11.00 -16.26 -4.40
C LYS A 123 -12.11 -15.79 -3.45
N SER A 124 -12.50 -16.69 -2.55
CA SER A 124 -13.47 -16.40 -1.49
C SER A 124 -12.79 -15.75 -0.29
N PRO A 125 -13.45 -14.79 0.38
CA PRO A 125 -12.91 -14.17 1.60
C PRO A 125 -12.69 -15.22 2.69
N SER A 126 -11.53 -15.16 3.35
CA SER A 126 -11.17 -15.96 4.53
C SER A 126 -12.04 -15.58 5.74
N LYS A 127 -12.05 -16.40 6.80
CA LYS A 127 -12.75 -16.08 8.05
C LYS A 127 -12.24 -14.76 8.66
N SER A 128 -10.93 -14.50 8.58
CA SER A 128 -10.29 -13.23 8.97
C SER A 128 -10.81 -12.03 8.17
N ASP A 129 -11.08 -12.26 6.88
CA ASP A 129 -11.50 -11.23 5.93
C ASP A 129 -12.96 -10.81 6.15
N LEU A 130 -13.74 -11.68 6.80
CA LEU A 130 -15.14 -11.47 7.15
C LEU A 130 -15.31 -10.83 8.53
N GLU A 131 -14.24 -10.60 9.29
CA GLU A 131 -14.32 -9.99 10.64
C GLU A 131 -14.69 -8.50 10.59
N GLY A 132 -14.16 -7.73 9.64
CA GLY A 132 -14.53 -6.32 9.42
C GLY A 132 -16.02 -6.14 9.15
N PRO A 133 -16.61 -6.87 8.19
CA PRO A 133 -18.05 -6.83 7.94
C PRO A 133 -18.91 -7.39 9.09
N ARG A 134 -18.43 -8.40 9.84
CA ARG A 134 -19.10 -8.84 11.07
C ARG A 134 -19.11 -7.77 12.15
N MET A 135 -18.04 -6.97 12.23
CA MET A 135 -17.99 -5.82 13.12
C MET A 135 -18.96 -4.73 12.67
N LEU A 136 -19.12 -4.50 11.36
CA LEU A 136 -20.16 -3.61 10.83
C LEU A 136 -21.57 -4.11 11.18
N ASP A 137 -21.82 -5.40 11.05
CA ASP A 137 -23.11 -6.00 11.38
C ASP A 137 -23.41 -5.84 12.87
N ALA A 138 -22.42 -6.08 13.74
CA ALA A 138 -22.51 -5.81 15.17
C ALA A 138 -22.71 -4.32 15.51
N MET A 139 -22.13 -3.40 14.72
CA MET A 139 -22.33 -1.95 14.86
C MET A 139 -23.74 -1.52 14.41
N LEU A 140 -24.22 -2.02 13.27
CA LEU A 140 -25.56 -1.73 12.73
C LEU A 140 -26.66 -2.31 13.61
N HIS A 141 -26.43 -3.50 14.16
CA HIS A 141 -27.31 -4.14 15.15
C HIS A 141 -27.11 -3.61 16.57
N ARG A 142 -26.20 -2.64 16.76
CA ARG A 142 -26.04 -1.88 18.02
C ARG A 142 -25.62 -2.74 19.22
N GLU A 143 -25.06 -3.93 18.99
CA GLU A 143 -24.80 -4.93 20.05
C GLU A 143 -23.46 -4.72 20.76
N ARG A 144 -22.48 -4.05 20.15
CA ARG A 144 -21.16 -3.79 20.78
C ARG A 144 -20.46 -2.54 20.23
N ALA A 145 -19.98 -1.68 21.13
CA ALA A 145 -18.92 -0.73 20.80
C ALA A 145 -17.61 -1.52 20.65
N PRO A 146 -16.85 -1.37 19.55
CA PRO A 146 -15.49 -1.89 19.53
C PRO A 146 -14.70 -1.15 20.59
N ASP A 147 -14.02 -1.89 21.45
CA ASP A 147 -13.00 -1.32 22.30
C ASP A 147 -11.91 -0.75 21.38
N GLY A 148 -11.76 0.58 21.38
CA GLY A 148 -10.90 1.29 20.43
C GLY A 148 -9.46 0.77 20.44
N ASP A 149 -9.01 0.24 21.57
CA ASP A 149 -7.67 -0.31 21.76
C ASP A 149 -7.53 -1.72 21.15
N GLN A 150 -8.59 -2.54 21.16
CA GLN A 150 -8.59 -3.87 20.52
C GLN A 150 -8.63 -3.78 19.00
N ALA A 151 -9.35 -2.80 18.46
CA ALA A 151 -9.45 -2.65 17.03
C ALA A 151 -8.18 -1.96 16.44
N LEU A 152 -7.52 -1.08 17.19
CA LEU A 152 -6.20 -0.54 16.85
C LEU A 152 -5.09 -1.58 16.86
N THR A 153 -5.14 -2.56 17.77
CA THR A 153 -4.17 -3.67 17.77
C THR A 153 -4.34 -4.63 16.58
N ARG A 154 -5.53 -4.67 15.96
CA ARG A 154 -5.83 -5.60 14.86
C ARG A 154 -5.65 -5.01 13.46
N HIS A 155 -6.17 -3.80 13.22
CA HIS A 155 -6.15 -3.17 11.89
C HIS A 155 -5.18 -2.00 11.79
N GLY A 156 -4.56 -1.63 12.92
CA GLY A 156 -3.80 -0.39 13.02
C GLY A 156 -4.69 0.85 12.95
N PRO A 157 -4.08 2.04 12.99
CA PRO A 157 -4.81 3.29 12.83
C PRO A 157 -5.30 3.51 11.40
N GLY A 158 -6.52 4.02 11.26
CA GLY A 158 -7.09 4.37 9.97
C GLY A 158 -8.59 4.60 10.03
N PHE A 159 -9.18 4.96 8.91
CA PHE A 159 -10.60 5.28 8.84
C PHE A 159 -11.43 4.04 9.17
N PRO A 160 -12.26 4.04 10.23
CA PRO A 160 -12.99 2.86 10.67
C PRO A 160 -13.83 2.24 9.55
N PHE A 161 -14.47 3.07 8.71
CA PHE A 161 -15.32 2.58 7.63
C PHE A 161 -14.56 1.89 6.49
N LEU A 162 -13.26 2.17 6.34
CA LEU A 162 -12.41 1.45 5.37
C LEU A 162 -12.21 0.00 5.83
N PHE A 163 -12.03 -0.23 7.14
CA PHE A 163 -11.85 -1.55 7.73
C PHE A 163 -13.14 -2.38 7.79
N LEU A 164 -14.30 -1.77 7.53
CA LEU A 164 -15.57 -2.49 7.41
C LEU A 164 -15.70 -3.21 6.06
N ILE A 165 -14.90 -2.81 5.06
CA ILE A 165 -14.88 -3.43 3.75
C ILE A 165 -14.04 -4.72 3.86
N PRO A 166 -14.58 -5.89 3.49
CA PRO A 166 -13.83 -7.13 3.64
C PRO A 166 -12.58 -7.10 2.76
N SER A 167 -11.40 -7.39 3.31
CA SER A 167 -10.18 -7.54 2.51
C SER A 167 -10.16 -8.92 1.89
N ILE A 168 -10.10 -9.07 0.56
CA ILE A 168 -10.12 -10.42 -0.02
C ILE A 168 -8.70 -10.97 -0.06
N THR A 169 -8.43 -11.95 0.79
CA THR A 169 -7.13 -12.59 0.80
C THR A 169 -6.93 -13.36 -0.49
N THR A 170 -5.95 -12.93 -1.29
CA THR A 170 -5.48 -13.69 -2.44
C THR A 170 -4.54 -14.83 -2.03
N LYS A 171 -4.36 -15.08 -0.72
CA LYS A 171 -3.61 -16.22 -0.18
C LYS A 171 -4.39 -17.52 -0.45
N SER A 172 -3.67 -18.57 -0.88
CA SER A 172 -4.26 -19.90 -1.09
C SER A 172 -4.71 -20.48 0.26
N ILE A 173 -6.03 -20.60 0.47
CA ILE A 173 -6.60 -21.48 1.48
C ILE A 173 -7.22 -22.66 0.75
N SER A 174 -6.43 -23.73 0.64
CA SER A 174 -6.95 -25.06 0.37
C SER A 174 -7.77 -25.54 1.58
N LYS A 175 -9.08 -25.34 1.50
CA LYS A 175 -10.17 -26.25 1.91
C LYS A 175 -11.46 -25.44 1.92
N VAL A 176 -12.35 -25.77 0.99
CA VAL A 176 -13.74 -25.32 1.01
C VAL A 176 -14.35 -25.78 2.33
N THR A 177 -14.37 -24.90 3.33
CA THR A 177 -15.18 -25.14 4.52
C THR A 177 -16.60 -24.76 4.13
N PRO A 178 -17.59 -25.67 4.22
CA PRO A 178 -18.95 -25.35 3.83
C PRO A 178 -19.47 -24.20 4.70
N ALA A 179 -19.82 -23.09 4.05
CA ALA A 179 -20.47 -21.95 4.71
C ALA A 179 -21.89 -22.35 5.14
N VAL A 180 -22.24 -22.00 6.37
CA VAL A 180 -23.56 -22.22 6.97
C VAL A 180 -24.64 -21.55 6.10
N PRO A 181 -25.79 -22.20 5.81
CA PRO A 181 -26.75 -21.72 4.81
C PRO A 181 -27.43 -20.37 5.10
N GLU A 182 -27.55 -19.96 6.37
CA GLU A 182 -28.31 -18.76 6.78
C GLU A 182 -27.58 -17.43 6.55
N GLU A 183 -26.26 -17.44 6.34
CA GLU A 183 -25.43 -16.21 6.22
C GLU A 183 -25.08 -15.85 4.77
N ARG A 184 -25.89 -16.20 3.75
CA ARG A 184 -25.48 -16.00 2.34
C ARG A 184 -25.75 -14.62 1.74
N GLY A 185 -26.81 -13.92 2.16
CA GLY A 185 -27.27 -12.69 1.49
C GLY A 185 -26.34 -11.46 1.69
N PRO A 186 -26.17 -10.97 2.94
CA PRO A 186 -25.40 -9.75 3.23
C PRO A 186 -23.92 -9.87 2.84
N TYR A 187 -23.34 -11.05 3.08
CA TYR A 187 -21.93 -11.34 2.85
C TYR A 187 -21.54 -11.33 1.37
N MET A 188 -22.46 -11.70 0.46
CA MET A 188 -22.20 -11.64 -0.98
C MET A 188 -22.07 -10.20 -1.49
N VAL A 189 -22.88 -9.27 -0.98
CA VAL A 189 -22.84 -7.85 -1.37
C VAL A 189 -21.56 -7.17 -0.88
N GLN A 190 -21.16 -7.45 0.37
CA GLN A 190 -19.93 -6.92 0.96
C GLN A 190 -18.69 -7.43 0.23
N ALA A 191 -18.63 -8.74 -0.08
CA ALA A 191 -17.55 -9.31 -0.87
C ALA A 191 -17.50 -8.71 -2.29
N ALA A 192 -18.64 -8.53 -2.96
CA ALA A 192 -18.70 -7.87 -4.27
C ALA A 192 -18.20 -6.42 -4.21
N THR A 193 -18.59 -5.67 -3.17
CA THR A 193 -18.14 -4.29 -2.95
C THR A 193 -16.63 -4.22 -2.79
N ALA A 194 -16.05 -5.09 -1.97
CA ALA A 194 -14.60 -5.19 -1.80
C ALA A 194 -13.86 -5.51 -3.11
N ARG A 195 -14.35 -6.50 -3.89
CA ARG A 195 -13.77 -6.84 -5.21
C ARG A 195 -13.77 -5.64 -6.14
N THR A 196 -14.92 -4.99 -6.27
CA THR A 196 -15.08 -3.83 -7.16
C THR A 196 -14.16 -2.70 -6.71
N MET A 197 -14.10 -2.39 -5.41
CA MET A 197 -13.25 -1.32 -4.89
C MET A 197 -11.76 -1.63 -5.08
N ALA A 198 -11.32 -2.86 -4.83
CA ALA A 198 -9.94 -3.29 -5.08
C ALA A 198 -9.57 -3.16 -6.57
N ILE A 199 -10.42 -3.68 -7.47
CA ILE A 199 -10.22 -3.62 -8.93
C ILE A 199 -10.14 -2.16 -9.41
N LEU A 200 -11.12 -1.33 -9.03
CA LEU A 200 -11.15 0.07 -9.43
C LEU A 200 -9.94 0.85 -8.90
N SER A 201 -9.48 0.53 -7.69
CA SER A 201 -8.31 1.18 -7.10
C SER A 201 -7.01 0.80 -7.81
N HIS A 202 -6.83 -0.48 -8.18
CA HIS A 202 -5.68 -0.91 -9.00
C HIS A 202 -5.70 -0.26 -10.39
N ILE A 203 -6.88 -0.16 -11.02
CA ILE A 203 -7.05 0.57 -12.28
C ILE A 203 -6.66 2.04 -12.06
N ALA A 204 -7.09 2.67 -10.96
CA ALA A 204 -6.73 4.04 -10.64
C ALA A 204 -5.23 4.23 -10.43
N VAL A 205 -4.52 3.29 -9.80
CA VAL A 205 -3.04 3.30 -9.69
C VAL A 205 -2.39 3.24 -11.08
N VAL A 206 -2.82 2.29 -11.91
CA VAL A 206 -2.28 2.10 -13.28
C VAL A 206 -2.51 3.35 -14.13
N LEU A 207 -3.74 3.87 -14.16
CA LEU A 207 -4.07 5.09 -14.88
C LEU A 207 -3.27 6.28 -14.32
N GLY A 208 -3.13 6.40 -13.00
CA GLY A 208 -2.34 7.45 -12.39
C GLY A 208 -0.87 7.42 -12.81
N MET A 209 -0.25 6.24 -12.87
CA MET A 209 1.13 6.07 -13.37
C MET A 209 1.26 6.42 -14.87
N LEU A 210 0.29 6.03 -15.70
CA LEU A 210 0.23 6.42 -17.11
C LEU A 210 0.13 7.94 -17.26
N MET A 211 -0.78 8.58 -16.51
CA MET A 211 -0.99 10.03 -16.55
C MET A 211 0.23 10.79 -16.05
N ILE A 212 0.96 10.30 -15.04
CA ILE A 212 2.24 10.90 -14.62
C ILE A 212 3.25 10.87 -15.78
N GLY A 213 3.37 9.73 -16.48
CA GLY A 213 4.25 9.60 -17.65
C GLY A 213 3.90 10.60 -18.76
N VAL A 214 2.61 10.77 -19.06
CA VAL A 214 2.12 11.70 -20.09
C VAL A 214 2.24 13.15 -19.65
N TRP A 215 1.66 13.53 -18.52
CA TRP A 215 1.54 14.93 -18.09
C TRP A 215 2.84 15.55 -17.59
N HIS A 216 3.75 14.74 -17.05
CA HIS A 216 4.92 15.27 -16.34
C HIS A 216 6.25 14.89 -16.96
N PHE A 217 6.29 13.80 -17.73
CA PHE A 217 7.51 13.32 -18.39
C PHE A 217 7.43 13.36 -19.92
N ASP A 218 6.28 13.74 -20.50
CA ASP A 218 6.03 13.73 -21.95
C ASP A 218 6.40 12.39 -22.61
N ASN A 219 6.22 11.30 -21.87
CA ASN A 219 6.66 9.98 -22.26
C ASN A 219 5.71 8.91 -21.74
N ILE A 220 4.72 8.56 -22.59
CA ILE A 220 3.77 7.50 -22.28
C ILE A 220 4.45 6.14 -22.09
N ARG A 221 5.57 5.87 -22.79
CA ARG A 221 6.30 4.60 -22.65
C ARG A 221 6.83 4.43 -21.23
N THR A 222 7.32 5.50 -20.60
CA THR A 222 7.75 5.47 -19.20
C THR A 222 6.58 5.22 -18.25
N GLY A 223 5.41 5.82 -18.53
CA GLY A 223 4.18 5.55 -17.78
C GLY A 223 3.73 4.09 -17.86
N ILE A 224 3.69 3.52 -19.07
CA ILE A 224 3.35 2.10 -19.29
C ILE A 224 4.38 1.21 -18.59
N ALA A 225 5.67 1.55 -18.70
CA ALA A 225 6.74 0.80 -18.04
C ALA A 225 6.63 0.80 -16.52
N ALA A 226 6.29 1.93 -15.89
CA ALA A 226 6.07 2.01 -14.44
C ALA A 226 4.82 1.21 -14.02
N ALA A 227 3.72 1.34 -14.76
CA ALA A 227 2.48 0.62 -14.47
C ALA A 227 2.65 -0.90 -14.61
N THR A 228 3.30 -1.38 -15.66
CA THR A 228 3.58 -2.81 -15.84
C THR A 228 4.52 -3.34 -14.76
N LEU A 229 5.52 -2.54 -14.32
CA LEU A 229 6.40 -2.94 -13.23
C LEU A 229 5.62 -3.06 -11.90
N TYR A 230 4.71 -2.12 -11.62
CA TYR A 230 3.81 -2.18 -10.47
C TYR A 230 3.00 -3.48 -10.44
N LEU A 231 2.42 -3.87 -11.58
CA LEU A 231 1.64 -5.10 -11.70
C LEU A 231 2.50 -6.36 -11.54
N LEU A 232 3.77 -6.29 -11.93
CA LEU A 232 4.73 -7.38 -11.74
C LEU A 232 5.23 -7.49 -10.29
N LEU A 233 5.06 -6.49 -9.42
CA LEU A 233 5.60 -6.59 -8.07
C LEU A 233 4.99 -7.79 -7.31
N PRO A 234 5.82 -8.64 -6.65
CA PRO A 234 5.35 -9.75 -5.84
C PRO A 234 4.33 -9.35 -4.77
N TYR A 235 4.52 -8.15 -4.21
CA TYR A 235 3.61 -7.55 -3.23
C TYR A 235 2.20 -7.33 -3.82
N THR A 236 2.11 -6.78 -5.03
CA THR A 236 0.83 -6.46 -5.69
C THR A 236 -0.03 -7.70 -5.84
N ALA A 237 0.55 -8.83 -6.25
CA ALA A 237 -0.18 -10.09 -6.37
C ALA A 237 -0.62 -10.68 -5.02
N ARG A 238 0.22 -10.55 -3.98
CA ARG A 238 -0.09 -11.07 -2.65
C ARG A 238 -1.27 -10.35 -2.01
N TRP A 239 -1.35 -9.04 -2.17
CA TRP A 239 -2.31 -8.16 -1.50
C TRP A 239 -3.29 -7.51 -2.48
N THR A 240 -3.55 -8.14 -3.63
CA THR A 240 -4.39 -7.56 -4.71
C THR A 240 -5.78 -7.17 -4.20
N GLY A 241 -6.40 -7.98 -3.34
CA GLY A 241 -7.75 -7.77 -2.81
C GLY A 241 -7.86 -6.90 -1.56
N TYR A 242 -6.76 -6.29 -1.09
CA TYR A 242 -6.72 -5.52 0.14
C TYR A 242 -6.95 -4.04 -0.15
N VAL A 243 -8.21 -3.62 0.06
CA VAL A 243 -8.73 -2.28 -0.23
C VAL A 243 -8.01 -1.21 0.59
N ASP A 244 -7.72 -1.52 1.84
CA ASP A 244 -7.00 -0.71 2.81
C ASP A 244 -5.56 -0.36 2.38
N HIS A 245 -4.93 -1.20 1.56
CA HIS A 245 -3.62 -0.91 0.96
C HIS A 245 -3.73 -0.13 -0.36
N VAL A 246 -4.60 -0.57 -1.27
CA VAL A 246 -4.61 -0.05 -2.64
C VAL A 246 -5.31 1.31 -2.77
N VAL A 247 -6.32 1.62 -1.95
CA VAL A 247 -7.04 2.90 -2.01
C VAL A 247 -6.12 4.06 -1.62
N PRO A 248 -5.42 4.03 -0.46
CA PRO A 248 -4.45 5.08 -0.14
C PRO A 248 -3.34 5.18 -1.19
N ALA A 249 -2.87 4.05 -1.73
CA ALA A 249 -1.87 4.07 -2.79
C ALA A 249 -2.37 4.79 -4.06
N ALA A 250 -3.62 4.51 -4.50
CA ALA A 250 -4.23 5.19 -5.63
C ALA A 250 -4.34 6.71 -5.38
N LEU A 251 -4.79 7.11 -4.19
CA LEU A 251 -4.91 8.51 -3.79
C LEU A 251 -3.56 9.22 -3.80
N LEU A 252 -2.50 8.57 -3.30
CA LEU A 252 -1.13 9.12 -3.32
C LEU A 252 -0.59 9.27 -4.76
N VAL A 253 -0.79 8.26 -5.61
CA VAL A 253 -0.39 8.33 -7.02
C VAL A 253 -1.11 9.48 -7.73
N TRP A 254 -2.41 9.64 -7.49
CA TRP A 254 -3.17 10.76 -8.05
C TRP A 254 -2.80 12.11 -7.42
N ALA A 255 -2.42 12.16 -6.14
CA ALA A 255 -1.92 13.37 -5.50
C ALA A 255 -0.64 13.87 -6.17
N VAL A 256 0.23 12.94 -6.56
CA VAL A 256 1.42 13.22 -7.40
C VAL A 256 1.01 13.59 -8.82
N ALA A 257 0.11 12.85 -9.46
CA ALA A 257 -0.38 13.21 -10.80
C ALA A 257 -0.96 14.64 -10.86
N ALA A 258 -1.61 15.06 -9.77
CA ALA A 258 -2.17 16.39 -9.59
C ALA A 258 -1.22 17.42 -8.95
N TYR A 259 0.10 17.18 -8.84
CA TYR A 259 1.00 18.08 -8.08
C TYR A 259 1.04 19.54 -8.58
N ARG A 260 0.67 19.79 -9.84
CA ARG A 260 0.56 21.15 -10.39
C ARG A 260 -0.70 21.89 -9.92
N ARG A 261 -1.64 21.19 -9.28
CA ARG A 261 -2.90 21.71 -8.70
C ARG A 261 -2.86 21.52 -7.18
N PRO A 262 -2.30 22.49 -6.42
CA PRO A 262 -2.03 22.32 -4.99
C PRO A 262 -3.26 21.91 -4.18
N MET A 263 -4.42 22.50 -4.44
CA MET A 263 -5.66 22.17 -3.73
C MET A 263 -6.11 20.73 -3.93
N LEU A 264 -6.14 20.24 -5.18
CA LEU A 264 -6.54 18.86 -5.50
C LEU A 264 -5.53 17.86 -4.91
N SER A 265 -4.24 18.16 -5.02
CA SER A 265 -3.18 17.35 -4.44
C SER A 265 -3.30 17.27 -2.91
N GLY A 266 -3.60 18.39 -2.26
CA GLY A 266 -3.89 18.47 -0.82
C GLY A 266 -5.11 17.65 -0.44
N MET A 267 -6.22 17.78 -1.17
CA MET A 267 -7.44 16.98 -0.94
C MET A 267 -7.16 15.48 -1.05
N LEU A 268 -6.42 15.03 -2.06
CA LEU A 268 -6.08 13.62 -2.26
C LEU A 268 -5.16 13.10 -1.15
N LEU A 269 -4.15 13.87 -0.74
CA LEU A 269 -3.28 13.50 0.38
C LEU A 269 -4.02 13.51 1.72
N GLY A 270 -4.95 14.45 1.93
CA GLY A 270 -5.81 14.51 3.10
C GLY A 270 -6.75 13.31 3.17
N LEU A 271 -7.34 12.92 2.04
CA LEU A 271 -8.16 11.72 1.93
C LEU A 271 -7.34 10.46 2.22
N ALA A 272 -6.12 10.37 1.66
CA ALA A 272 -5.22 9.26 1.92
C ALA A 272 -4.81 9.17 3.40
N THR A 273 -4.52 10.31 4.04
CA THR A 273 -4.17 10.39 5.48
C THR A 273 -5.35 10.02 6.37
N GLY A 274 -6.56 10.40 5.96
CA GLY A 274 -7.74 10.03 6.71
C GLY A 274 -8.07 8.55 6.55
N ALA A 275 -7.90 7.99 5.35
CA ALA A 275 -8.09 6.57 5.06
C ALA A 275 -7.13 5.69 5.86
N ILE A 276 -5.84 6.06 5.88
CA ILE A 276 -4.79 5.39 6.66
C ILE A 276 -3.82 6.44 7.19
N TYR A 277 -3.28 6.29 8.39
CA TYR A 277 -2.58 7.41 9.04
C TYR A 277 -1.20 7.76 8.46
N PHE A 278 -0.47 6.79 7.88
CA PHE A 278 0.93 6.94 7.48
C PHE A 278 1.25 8.12 6.52
N PRO A 279 0.40 8.45 5.52
CA PRO A 279 0.57 9.63 4.67
C PRO A 279 0.65 10.96 5.43
N PHE A 280 0.24 11.02 6.69
CA PHE A 280 0.47 12.19 7.55
C PHE A 280 1.95 12.60 7.58
N PHE A 281 2.86 11.62 7.64
CA PHE A 281 4.30 11.87 7.70
C PHE A 281 4.89 12.48 6.42
N LEU A 282 4.11 12.52 5.33
CA LEU A 282 4.48 13.22 4.11
C LEU A 282 4.31 14.75 4.23
N LEU A 283 3.54 15.24 5.20
CA LEU A 283 3.24 16.68 5.33
C LEU A 283 4.48 17.58 5.33
N PRO A 284 5.54 17.32 6.12
CA PRO A 284 6.74 18.17 6.09
C PRO A 284 7.31 18.34 4.68
N LEU A 285 7.46 17.23 3.93
CA LEU A 285 7.95 17.23 2.56
C LEU A 285 7.06 18.04 1.61
N TRP A 286 5.74 17.81 1.67
CA TRP A 286 4.78 18.40 0.75
C TRP A 286 4.53 19.88 1.04
N LEU A 287 4.50 20.29 2.32
CA LEU A 287 4.47 21.70 2.72
C LEU A 287 5.75 22.40 2.25
N GLY A 288 6.91 21.78 2.42
CA GLY A 288 8.18 22.29 1.90
C GLY A 288 8.20 22.38 0.36
N PHE A 289 7.56 21.46 -0.36
CA PHE A 289 7.46 21.48 -1.82
C PHE A 289 6.57 22.62 -2.33
N TYR A 290 5.45 22.88 -1.65
CA TYR A 290 4.53 23.96 -1.99
C TYR A 290 4.88 25.31 -1.35
N TRP A 291 5.98 25.39 -0.60
CA TRP A 291 6.51 26.66 -0.10
C TRP A 291 6.71 27.62 -1.27
N GLN A 292 6.05 28.78 -1.21
CA GLN A 292 5.97 29.79 -2.30
C GLN A 292 5.33 29.30 -3.63
N ARG A 293 4.76 28.10 -3.69
CA ARG A 293 4.10 27.51 -4.89
C ARG A 293 2.62 27.19 -4.70
N GLY A 294 1.99 27.83 -3.70
CA GLY A 294 0.57 27.60 -3.37
C GLY A 294 0.34 26.77 -2.10
N LEU A 295 1.24 26.89 -1.11
CA LEU A 295 1.12 26.28 0.22
C LEU A 295 -0.29 26.39 0.79
N LEU A 296 -0.86 27.59 0.82
CA LEU A 296 -2.20 27.82 1.40
C LEU A 296 -3.28 27.00 0.69
N ARG A 297 -3.24 26.93 -0.65
CA ARG A 297 -4.22 26.15 -1.43
C ARG A 297 -4.09 24.65 -1.13
N PHE A 298 -2.87 24.16 -1.01
CA PHE A 298 -2.61 22.77 -0.61
C PHE A 298 -3.11 22.49 0.81
N SER A 299 -2.75 23.33 1.78
CA SER A 299 -3.16 23.17 3.18
C SER A 299 -4.68 23.24 3.35
N ILE A 300 -5.37 24.15 2.64
CA ILE A 300 -6.84 24.22 2.64
C ILE A 300 -7.42 22.92 2.09
N GLY A 301 -6.93 22.42 0.95
CA GLY A 301 -7.40 21.16 0.37
C GLY A 301 -7.22 19.98 1.34
N TYR A 302 -6.05 19.87 1.94
CA TYR A 302 -5.71 18.84 2.91
C TYR A 302 -6.64 18.87 4.14
N VAL A 303 -6.74 20.02 4.79
CA VAL A 303 -7.57 20.19 5.99
C VAL A 303 -9.05 20.01 5.67
N SER A 304 -9.54 20.54 4.54
CA SER A 304 -10.95 20.40 4.15
C SER A 304 -11.38 18.94 4.01
N MET A 305 -10.50 18.09 3.49
CA MET A 305 -10.81 16.68 3.29
C MET A 305 -10.79 15.91 4.62
N LEU A 306 -9.84 16.21 5.51
CA LEU A 306 -9.84 15.66 6.87
C LEU A 306 -11.09 16.09 7.64
N VAL A 307 -11.48 17.36 7.57
CA VAL A 307 -12.70 17.87 8.21
C VAL A 307 -13.93 17.15 7.64
N ALA A 308 -13.99 16.92 6.32
CA ALA A 308 -15.09 16.18 5.72
C ALA A 308 -15.19 14.72 6.24
N LEU A 309 -14.06 14.03 6.40
CA LEU A 309 -14.03 12.68 6.98
C LEU A 309 -14.40 12.65 8.47
N VAL A 310 -13.91 13.62 9.25
CA VAL A 310 -14.26 13.75 10.67
C VAL A 310 -15.74 14.10 10.83
N ALA A 311 -16.28 14.98 9.99
CA ALA A 311 -17.70 15.28 9.94
C ALA A 311 -18.52 14.03 9.58
N TRP A 312 -18.06 13.24 8.60
CA TRP A 312 -18.68 11.96 8.28
C TRP A 312 -18.72 11.01 9.48
N LEU A 313 -17.60 10.88 10.22
CA LEU A 313 -17.57 10.09 11.46
C LEU A 313 -18.57 10.62 12.48
N ALA A 314 -18.64 11.93 12.68
CA ALA A 314 -19.57 12.55 13.62
C ALA A 314 -21.03 12.23 13.26
N PHE A 315 -21.41 12.33 11.98
CA PHE A 315 -22.75 12.00 11.50
C PHE A 315 -23.08 10.51 11.57
N ALA A 316 -22.09 9.64 11.38
CA ALA A 316 -22.28 8.20 11.40
C ALA A 316 -22.21 7.60 12.82
N SER A 317 -21.63 8.33 13.78
CA SER A 317 -21.52 7.92 15.18
C SER A 317 -22.85 8.10 15.93
N SER A 318 -23.15 7.15 16.83
CA SER A 318 -24.39 7.17 17.62
C SER A 318 -24.32 8.09 18.83
N ASN A 319 -23.18 8.12 19.52
CA ASN A 319 -22.93 8.89 20.75
C ASN A 319 -21.53 9.52 20.71
N LEU A 320 -21.28 10.49 21.59
CA LEU A 320 -19.98 11.16 21.73
C LEU A 320 -18.84 10.18 22.04
N ASP A 321 -19.07 9.17 22.88
CA ASP A 321 -18.04 8.18 23.22
C ASP A 321 -17.64 7.32 22.01
N HIS A 322 -18.62 6.93 21.18
CA HIS A 322 -18.36 6.21 19.93
C HIS A 322 -17.60 7.07 18.93
N PHE A 323 -17.97 8.34 18.81
CA PHE A 323 -17.26 9.31 17.97
C PHE A 323 -15.80 9.45 18.40
N LEU A 324 -15.55 9.67 19.71
CA LEU A 324 -14.20 9.83 20.24
C LEU A 324 -13.36 8.57 20.06
N ALA A 325 -13.93 7.38 20.26
CA ALA A 325 -13.25 6.12 20.02
C ALA A 325 -12.87 5.94 18.53
N GLN A 326 -13.79 6.27 17.61
CA GLN A 326 -13.54 6.21 16.16
C GLN A 326 -12.52 7.26 15.70
N LEU A 327 -12.56 8.46 16.27
CA LEU A 327 -11.59 9.53 16.01
C LEU A 327 -10.19 9.15 16.52
N LYS A 328 -10.13 8.57 17.73
CA LYS A 328 -8.89 8.01 18.31
C LYS A 328 -8.30 6.93 17.40
N MET A 329 -9.14 6.04 16.85
CA MET A 329 -8.74 5.03 15.89
C MET A 329 -8.23 5.64 14.58
N MET A 330 -8.93 6.64 14.02
CA MET A 330 -8.57 7.27 12.74
C MET A 330 -7.17 7.87 12.77
N PHE A 331 -6.81 8.54 13.86
CA PHE A 331 -5.48 9.16 14.01
C PHE A 331 -4.46 8.31 14.76
N GLY A 332 -4.87 7.15 15.29
CA GLY A 332 -3.98 6.27 16.04
C GLY A 332 -3.49 6.88 17.35
N TRP A 333 -4.34 7.67 18.00
CA TRP A 333 -4.01 8.29 19.28
C TRP A 333 -4.01 7.21 20.37
N THR A 334 -2.96 6.42 20.46
CA THR A 334 -2.74 5.44 21.53
C THR A 334 -1.38 5.57 22.18
N SER A 335 -1.25 4.91 23.32
CA SER A 335 0.01 4.67 24.03
C SER A 335 1.09 4.21 23.05
N LEU A 336 2.21 4.95 22.98
CA LEU A 336 3.42 4.54 22.25
C LEU A 336 3.96 3.18 22.71
N SER A 337 3.50 2.67 23.86
CA SER A 337 3.58 1.27 24.24
C SER A 337 2.36 0.54 23.68
N SER A 338 2.51 -0.06 22.50
CA SER A 338 1.49 -0.98 21.96
C SER A 338 1.91 -2.43 22.27
N PRO A 339 1.18 -3.16 23.12
CA PRO A 339 1.22 -4.62 23.10
C PRO A 339 0.69 -5.12 21.74
N GLY A 340 1.23 -6.22 21.21
CA GLY A 340 0.84 -6.76 19.89
C GLY A 340 1.73 -6.28 18.74
N VAL A 341 3.04 -6.37 18.89
CA VAL A 341 3.99 -5.99 17.86
C VAL A 341 4.10 -7.09 16.80
N GLU A 342 3.82 -6.77 15.54
CA GLU A 342 3.96 -7.70 14.41
C GLU A 342 5.24 -7.45 13.59
N GLY A 343 5.50 -8.31 12.62
CA GLY A 343 6.60 -8.13 11.67
C GLY A 343 7.98 -8.44 12.26
N PHE A 344 8.98 -7.65 11.85
CA PHE A 344 10.37 -7.79 12.30
C PHE A 344 10.52 -7.72 13.82
N TRP A 345 9.73 -6.86 14.46
CA TRP A 345 9.83 -6.61 15.90
C TRP A 345 9.16 -7.69 16.77
N LEU A 346 8.46 -8.66 16.17
CA LEU A 346 7.79 -9.77 16.87
C LEU A 346 8.79 -10.75 17.53
N PHE A 347 9.87 -11.11 16.83
CA PHE A 347 10.78 -12.20 17.25
C PHE A 347 11.98 -11.73 18.09
N HIS A 348 12.22 -10.42 18.15
CA HIS A 348 13.34 -9.88 18.88
C HIS A 348 12.88 -9.53 20.31
N VAL A 349 13.13 -10.46 21.24
CA VAL A 349 12.82 -10.45 22.69
C VAL A 349 13.34 -9.18 23.41
N SER A 350 14.14 -8.36 22.74
CA SER A 350 14.71 -7.07 23.19
C SER A 350 14.30 -5.89 22.28
N SER A 351 13.11 -5.92 21.68
CA SER A 351 12.61 -4.88 20.75
C SER A 351 12.38 -3.50 21.36
N LEU A 352 12.24 -3.38 22.69
CA LEU A 352 11.90 -2.11 23.33
C LEU A 352 12.99 -1.01 23.21
N PRO A 353 14.29 -1.25 23.52
CA PRO A 353 15.30 -0.20 23.41
C PRO A 353 15.60 0.23 21.98
N TRP A 354 15.50 -0.68 21.00
CA TRP A 354 15.93 -0.42 19.61
C TRP A 354 14.84 0.19 18.72
N ARG A 355 13.56 0.04 19.07
CA ARG A 355 12.45 0.67 18.34
C ARG A 355 12.46 2.19 18.46
N TRP A 356 12.76 2.72 19.65
CA TRP A 356 12.77 4.16 19.88
C TRP A 356 13.77 4.93 19.02
N PRO A 357 15.05 4.49 18.90
CA PRO A 357 15.98 5.09 17.95
C PRO A 357 15.49 5.04 16.50
N VAL A 358 14.88 3.93 16.06
CA VAL A 358 14.36 3.82 14.68
C VAL A 358 13.20 4.77 14.45
N LEU A 359 12.24 4.83 15.38
CA LEU A 359 11.12 5.79 15.34
C LEU A 359 11.62 7.25 15.38
N ALA A 360 12.59 7.55 16.23
CA ALA A 360 13.20 8.88 16.31
C ALA A 360 13.92 9.22 15.00
N ALA A 361 14.70 8.29 14.43
CA ALA A 361 15.37 8.47 13.15
C ALA A 361 14.36 8.69 12.01
N TYR A 362 13.25 7.95 12.01
CA TYR A 362 12.17 8.13 11.06
C TYR A 362 11.50 9.51 11.19
N ALA A 363 11.16 9.93 12.41
CA ALA A 363 10.57 11.25 12.68
C ALA A 363 11.52 12.39 12.29
N MET A 364 12.81 12.26 12.62
CA MET A 364 13.85 13.19 12.19
C MET A 364 13.96 13.25 10.67
N MET A 365 13.94 12.11 9.98
CA MET A 365 13.94 12.06 8.51
C MET A 365 12.73 12.79 7.91
N CYS A 366 11.53 12.57 8.45
CA CYS A 366 10.32 13.24 7.99
C CYS A 366 10.42 14.76 8.19
N ALA A 367 10.81 15.21 9.39
CA ALA A 367 11.00 16.64 9.68
C ALA A 367 12.10 17.26 8.79
N TRP A 368 13.20 16.53 8.58
CA TRP A 368 14.29 16.95 7.71
C TRP A 368 13.83 17.23 6.28
N PHE A 369 12.85 16.47 5.79
CA PHE A 369 12.30 16.69 4.45
C PHE A 369 11.53 18.01 4.29
N ALA A 370 11.14 18.70 5.37
CA ALA A 370 10.65 20.08 5.25
C ALA A 370 11.72 21.00 4.65
N LEU A 371 12.97 20.83 5.07
CA LEU A 371 14.08 21.71 4.72
C LEU A 371 14.84 21.21 3.48
N TRP A 372 15.13 19.91 3.42
CA TRP A 372 15.98 19.32 2.37
C TRP A 372 15.22 18.24 1.57
N PRO A 373 15.51 18.01 0.28
CA PRO A 373 16.39 18.78 -0.58
C PRO A 373 15.84 20.18 -0.88
N SER A 374 16.71 21.11 -1.26
CA SER A 374 16.35 22.47 -1.68
C SER A 374 17.18 22.86 -2.91
N PRO A 375 16.57 23.32 -4.03
CA PRO A 375 15.13 23.43 -4.26
C PRO A 375 14.46 22.07 -4.49
N LYS A 376 13.23 21.89 -3.99
CA LYS A 376 12.43 20.69 -4.27
C LYS A 376 11.86 20.72 -5.67
N ASN A 377 12.02 19.64 -6.42
CA ASN A 377 11.40 19.41 -7.73
C ASN A 377 10.57 18.11 -7.69
N LEU A 378 9.88 17.79 -8.79
CA LEU A 378 9.04 16.58 -8.88
C LEU A 378 9.83 15.30 -8.59
N GLY A 379 11.07 15.21 -9.08
CA GLY A 379 11.94 14.04 -8.85
C GLY A 379 12.24 13.82 -7.37
N SER A 380 12.57 14.88 -6.63
CA SER A 380 12.75 14.81 -5.18
C SER A 380 11.44 14.56 -4.43
N LEU A 381 10.31 15.11 -4.90
CA LEU A 381 9.01 14.87 -4.29
C LEU A 381 8.63 13.39 -4.38
N LEU A 382 8.86 12.77 -5.54
CA LEU A 382 8.65 11.35 -5.78
C LEU A 382 9.55 10.47 -4.88
N SER A 383 10.87 10.67 -4.92
CA SER A 383 11.80 9.80 -4.18
C SER A 383 11.73 9.99 -2.67
N CYS A 384 11.58 11.22 -2.18
CA CYS A 384 11.38 11.46 -0.75
C CYS A 384 10.02 10.96 -0.26
N SER A 385 8.95 11.08 -1.07
CA SER A 385 7.64 10.50 -0.68
C SER A 385 7.73 8.97 -0.58
N ALA A 386 8.40 8.33 -1.55
CA ALA A 386 8.66 6.90 -1.50
C ALA A 386 9.52 6.50 -0.29
N ALA A 387 10.53 7.30 0.07
CA ALA A 387 11.35 7.06 1.26
C ALA A 387 10.53 7.13 2.56
N VAL A 388 9.67 8.14 2.71
CA VAL A 388 8.77 8.27 3.86
C VAL A 388 7.83 7.06 3.94
N MET A 389 7.22 6.67 2.82
CA MET A 389 6.28 5.53 2.80
C MET A 389 6.95 4.18 3.00
N LEU A 390 8.20 4.01 2.57
CA LEU A 390 8.97 2.81 2.84
C LEU A 390 9.39 2.74 4.32
N GLY A 391 9.73 3.89 4.91
CA GLY A 391 10.12 4.00 6.32
C GLY A 391 9.01 3.64 7.31
N THR A 392 7.74 3.60 6.88
CA THR A 392 6.59 3.22 7.74
C THR A 392 6.31 1.72 7.78
N GLN A 393 7.03 0.89 7.01
CA GLN A 393 6.66 -0.52 6.82
C GLN A 393 6.93 -1.44 8.03
N PHE A 394 7.75 -1.04 9.01
CA PHE A 394 8.19 -1.89 10.12
C PHE A 394 8.01 -1.27 11.50
#